data_AF-A0A0P9D1U9-F1
#
_entry.id   AF-A0A0P9D1U9-F1
#
_cell.length_a   1.000
_cell.length_b   1.000
_cell.length_c   1.000
_cell.angle_alpha   90.00
_cell.angle_beta   90.00
_cell.angle_gamma   90.00
#
_symmetry.space_group_name_H-M   'P 1'
#
loop_
_entity.id
_entity.type
_entity.pdbx_description
1 polymer ?
#
loop_
_entity_poly.entity_id
_entity_poly.type
_entity_poly.pdbx_seq_one_letter_code
_entity_poly.pdbx_strand_id
1 'polypeptide(L)'
;MRNLIAWVILLVVFVIAGEGLNLFRIHIVDWLAYGHVTDGIISILGLILAFLGTAFLGGYVYYRDKKRGKLKREGWRGRPVSRKQKSVRRES
;
A
#
# COMPACT_ATOMS: atom_id res chain seq x y z
N MET A 1 11.24 -9.48 -16.93
CA MET A 1 9.77 -9.35 -17.12
C MET A 1 8.91 -9.67 -15.89
N ARG A 2 9.29 -10.58 -14.98
CA ARG A 2 8.48 -10.99 -13.81
C ARG A 2 8.07 -9.87 -12.82
N ASN A 3 8.72 -8.71 -12.86
CA ASN A 3 8.36 -7.56 -12.01
C ASN A 3 7.41 -6.56 -12.70
N LEU A 4 7.23 -6.62 -14.03
CA LEU A 4 6.39 -5.67 -14.78
C LEU A 4 4.94 -5.74 -14.35
N ILE A 5 4.40 -6.95 -14.19
CA ILE A 5 3.02 -7.17 -13.75
C ILE A 5 2.75 -6.46 -12.41
N ALA A 6 3.69 -6.54 -11.48
CA ALA A 6 3.55 -5.89 -10.18
C ALA A 6 3.63 -4.36 -10.27
N TRP A 7 4.40 -3.82 -11.20
CA TRP A 7 4.43 -2.38 -11.49
C TRP A 7 3.12 -1.91 -12.15
N VAL A 8 2.59 -2.70 -13.09
CA VAL A 8 1.30 -2.41 -13.73
C VAL A 8 0.17 -2.40 -12.69
N ILE A 9 0.12 -3.39 -11.79
CA ILE A 9 -0.87 -3.42 -10.71
C ILE A 9 -0.75 -2.17 -9.82
N LEU A 10 0.46 -1.80 -9.42
CA LEU A 10 0.69 -0.60 -8.62
C LEU A 10 0.23 0.67 -9.35
N LEU A 11 0.57 0.82 -10.63
CA LEU A 11 0.17 2.00 -11.42
C LEU A 11 -1.34 2.07 -11.61
N VAL A 12 -1.99 0.96 -11.95
CA VAL A 12 -3.45 0.91 -12.14
C VAL A 12 -4.16 1.29 -10.85
N VAL A 13 -3.78 0.71 -9.72
CA VAL A 13 -4.44 1.03 -8.44
C VAL A 13 -4.14 2.46 -8.01
N PHE A 14 -2.94 2.97 -8.29
CA PHE A 14 -2.59 4.36 -8.03
C PHE A 14 -3.47 5.34 -8.82
N VAL A 15 -3.69 5.09 -10.10
CA VAL A 15 -4.58 5.93 -10.93
C VAL A 15 -6.02 5.86 -10.39
N ILE A 16 -6.53 4.68 -10.06
CA ILE A 16 -7.88 4.51 -9.48
C ILE A 16 -8.02 5.28 -8.15
N ALA A 17 -7.01 5.21 -7.28
CA ALA A 17 -7.00 5.94 -6.02
C ALA A 17 -7.00 7.47 -6.26
N GLY A 18 -6.23 7.93 -7.25
CA GLY A 18 -6.21 9.32 -7.69
C GLY A 18 -7.56 9.81 -8.21
N GLU A 19 -8.26 9.00 -9.01
CA GLU A 19 -9.62 9.30 -9.46
C GLU A 19 -10.61 9.39 -8.29
N GLY A 20 -10.45 8.58 -7.25
CA GLY A 20 -11.22 8.70 -6.01
C GLY A 20 -11.04 10.07 -5.33
N LEU A 21 -9.80 10.57 -5.26
CA LEU A 21 -9.52 11.91 -4.72
C LEU A 21 -10.08 13.02 -5.61
N ASN A 22 -10.08 12.83 -6.93
CA ASN A 22 -10.68 13.77 -7.87
C ASN A 22 -12.20 13.84 -7.71
N LEU A 23 -12.86 12.68 -7.60
CA LEU A 23 -14.30 12.59 -7.32
C LEU A 23 -14.67 13.29 -6.01
N PHE A 24 -13.89 13.05 -4.95
CA PHE A 24 -14.06 13.78 -3.69
C PHE A 24 -13.93 15.29 -3.88
N ARG A 25 -12.83 15.73 -4.52
CA ARG A 25 -12.54 17.16 -4.73
C ARG A 25 -13.66 17.89 -5.46
N ILE A 26 -14.22 17.29 -6.50
CA ILE A 26 -15.28 17.93 -7.30
C ILE A 26 -16.58 17.99 -6.49
N HIS A 27 -17.04 16.84 -6.00
CA HIS A 27 -18.37 16.76 -5.39
C HIS A 27 -18.44 17.36 -3.99
N ILE A 28 -17.31 17.47 -3.26
CA ILE A 28 -17.32 18.18 -1.98
C ILE A 28 -17.53 19.69 -2.16
N VAL A 29 -17.00 20.26 -3.25
CA VAL A 29 -17.18 21.67 -3.60
C VAL A 29 -18.61 21.92 -4.04
N ASP A 30 -19.17 21.05 -4.89
CA ASP A 30 -20.56 21.14 -5.34
C ASP A 30 -21.54 20.96 -4.17
N TRP A 31 -21.26 20.03 -3.27
CA TRP A 31 -22.04 19.85 -2.04
C TRP A 31 -22.00 21.10 -1.14
N LEU A 32 -20.82 21.73 -0.97
CA LEU A 32 -20.70 22.97 -0.20
C LEU A 32 -21.41 24.16 -0.85
N ALA A 33 -21.45 24.20 -2.19
CA ALA A 33 -22.05 25.30 -2.94
C ALA A 33 -23.57 25.20 -3.03
N TYR A 34 -24.10 24.00 -3.31
CA TYR A 34 -25.51 23.79 -3.65
C TYR A 34 -26.27 22.90 -2.66
N GLY A 35 -25.58 22.17 -1.79
CA GLY A 35 -26.20 21.37 -0.72
C GLY A 35 -26.91 20.10 -1.19
N HIS A 36 -26.70 19.65 -2.44
CA HIS A 36 -27.34 18.45 -2.95
C HIS A 36 -26.79 17.18 -2.26
N VAL A 37 -27.66 16.43 -1.60
CA VAL A 37 -27.29 15.22 -0.84
C VAL A 37 -26.50 14.21 -1.69
N THR A 38 -26.83 14.10 -2.98
CA THR A 38 -26.13 13.22 -3.93
C THR A 38 -24.64 13.53 -4.02
N ASP A 39 -24.26 14.82 -4.07
CA ASP A 39 -22.86 15.24 -4.16
C ASP A 39 -22.11 14.90 -2.86
N GLY A 40 -22.77 15.06 -1.72
CA GLY A 40 -22.24 14.64 -0.42
C GLY A 40 -21.93 13.14 -0.41
N ILE A 41 -22.86 12.30 -0.89
CA ILE A 41 -22.65 10.85 -0.97
C ILE A 41 -21.50 10.50 -1.92
N ILE A 42 -21.47 11.09 -3.13
CA ILE A 42 -20.40 10.82 -4.11
C ILE A 42 -19.03 11.25 -3.56
N SER A 43 -18.97 12.36 -2.82
CA SER A 43 -17.73 12.82 -2.19
C SER A 43 -17.18 11.80 -1.19
N ILE A 44 -18.05 11.22 -0.35
CA ILE A 44 -17.69 10.18 0.61
C ILE A 44 -17.26 8.91 -0.11
N LEU A 45 -17.96 8.50 -1.17
CA LEU A 45 -17.56 7.35 -2.00
C LEU A 45 -16.18 7.56 -2.64
N GLY A 46 -15.89 8.77 -3.12
CA GLY A 46 -14.58 9.16 -3.64
C GLY A 46 -13.47 9.00 -2.60
N LEU A 47 -13.71 9.47 -1.36
CA LEU A 47 -12.77 9.27 -0.24
C LEU A 47 -12.56 7.80 0.11
N ILE A 48 -13.63 7.00 0.17
CA ILE A 48 -13.54 5.56 0.42
C ILE A 48 -12.70 4.89 -0.68
N LEU A 49 -12.96 5.22 -1.95
CA LEU A 49 -12.20 4.68 -3.08
C LEU A 49 -10.71 5.04 -3.00
N ALA A 50 -10.39 6.31 -2.71
CA ALA A 50 -9.02 6.77 -2.53
C ALA A 50 -8.32 6.06 -1.37
N PHE A 51 -9.01 5.92 -0.23
CA PHE A 51 -8.49 5.26 0.96
C PHE A 51 -8.23 3.78 0.71
N LEU A 52 -9.20 3.07 0.12
CA LEU A 52 -9.07 1.65 -0.22
C LEU A 52 -7.95 1.42 -1.23
N GLY A 53 -7.85 2.26 -2.27
CA GLY A 53 -6.76 2.18 -3.25
C GLY A 53 -5.39 2.39 -2.61
N THR A 54 -5.26 3.38 -1.72
CA THR A 54 -4.00 3.66 -1.00
C THR A 54 -3.65 2.55 0.00
N ALA A 55 -4.64 2.07 0.75
CA ALA A 55 -4.46 0.95 1.68
C ALA A 55 -4.05 -0.33 0.94
N PHE A 56 -4.65 -0.59 -0.22
CA PHE A 56 -4.27 -1.70 -1.09
C PHE A 56 -2.84 -1.56 -1.59
N LEU A 57 -2.42 -0.37 -2.05
CA LEU A 57 -1.04 -0.13 -2.48
C LEU A 57 -0.04 -0.48 -1.37
N GLY A 58 -0.25 0.05 -0.17
CA GLY A 58 0.60 -0.25 0.99
C GLY A 58 0.60 -1.74 1.36
N GLY A 59 -0.59 -2.35 1.41
CA GLY A 59 -0.77 -3.77 1.71
C GLY A 59 -0.12 -4.69 0.67
N TYR A 60 -0.23 -4.37 -0.61
CA TYR A 60 0.36 -5.11 -1.71
C TYR A 60 1.90 -5.05 -1.68
N VAL A 61 2.47 -3.86 -1.43
CA VAL A 61 3.92 -3.69 -1.26
C VAL A 61 4.41 -4.53 -0.08
N TYR A 62 3.74 -4.43 1.08
CA TYR A 62 4.09 -5.20 2.27
C TYR A 62 4.03 -6.72 2.01
N TYR A 63 2.93 -7.20 1.41
CA TYR A 63 2.75 -8.61 1.08
C TYR A 63 3.83 -9.12 0.13
N ARG A 64 4.15 -8.35 -0.91
CA ARG A 64 5.19 -8.68 -1.88
C ARG A 64 6.56 -8.76 -1.23
N ASP A 65 6.91 -7.81 -0.37
CA ASP A 65 8.21 -7.75 0.28
C ASP A 65 8.36 -8.81 1.38
N LYS A 66 7.27 -9.15 2.06
CA LYS A 66 7.21 -10.30 2.99
C LYS A 66 7.55 -11.60 2.27
N LYS A 67 6.94 -11.86 1.11
CA LYS A 67 7.21 -13.07 0.31
C LYS A 67 8.63 -13.14 -0.22
N ARG A 68 9.28 -11.99 -0.45
CA ARG A 68 10.68 -11.91 -0.90
C ARG A 68 11.69 -12.02 0.24
N GLY A 69 11.25 -12.22 1.49
CA GLY A 69 12.13 -12.32 2.65
C GLY A 69 12.82 -11.01 3.02
N LYS A 70 12.47 -9.89 2.37
CA LYS A 70 13.08 -8.57 2.59
C LYS A 70 12.72 -7.96 3.96
N LEU A 71 11.63 -8.43 4.55
CA LEU A 71 11.21 -8.04 5.90
C LEU A 71 11.96 -8.80 7.01
N LYS A 72 12.74 -9.83 6.65
CA LYS A 72 13.58 -10.56 7.61
C LYS A 72 14.77 -9.66 7.91
N ARG A 73 14.70 -8.97 9.05
CA ARG A 73 15.78 -8.16 9.60
C ARG A 73 17.11 -8.92 9.50
N GLU A 74 17.94 -8.58 8.53
CA GLU A 74 19.28 -8.12 8.90
C GLU A 74 19.01 -7.02 9.92
N GLY A 75 19.57 -7.12 11.13
CA GLY A 75 19.24 -6.19 12.21
C GLY A 75 19.37 -4.74 11.73
N TRP A 76 18.95 -3.77 12.53
CA TRP A 76 19.16 -2.33 12.30
C TRP A 76 20.62 -1.90 11.95
N ARG A 77 21.56 -2.86 11.84
CA ARG A 77 22.96 -2.76 11.41
C ARG A 77 23.33 -3.60 10.16
N GLY A 78 22.40 -4.15 9.39
CA GLY A 78 22.70 -4.87 8.12
C GLY A 78 23.61 -6.11 8.28
N ARG A 79 23.73 -6.68 9.49
CA ARG A 79 24.57 -7.89 9.67
C ARG A 79 23.70 -9.14 9.55
N PRO A 80 24.03 -10.08 8.63
CA PRO A 80 23.43 -11.39 8.66
C PRO A 80 23.80 -12.07 9.98
N VAL A 81 22.81 -12.57 10.72
CA VAL A 81 23.05 -13.41 11.89
C VAL A 81 23.62 -14.72 11.36
N SER A 82 24.94 -14.86 11.38
CA SER A 82 25.64 -16.10 11.01
C SER A 82 25.08 -17.25 11.85
N ARG A 83 24.43 -18.20 11.18
CA ARG A 83 23.82 -19.39 11.81
C ARG A 83 24.86 -20.39 12.35
N LYS A 84 26.15 -20.04 12.30
CA LYS A 84 27.29 -20.96 12.49
C LYS A 84 27.82 -21.06 13.93
N GLN A 85 27.01 -20.76 14.95
CA GLN A 85 27.47 -20.78 16.35
C GLN A 85 26.54 -21.57 17.30
N LYS A 86 25.96 -22.67 16.81
CA LYS A 86 25.27 -23.65 17.67
C LYS A 86 25.90 -25.05 17.69
N SER A 87 26.89 -25.33 16.84
CA SER A 87 27.56 -26.63 16.78
C SER A 87 28.82 -26.74 17.63
N VAL A 88 29.46 -25.63 18.02
CA VAL A 88 30.75 -25.67 18.76
C VAL A 88 30.58 -25.82 20.27
N ARG A 89 29.37 -25.60 20.83
CA ARG A 89 29.10 -25.67 22.28
C ARG A 89 28.50 -27.00 22.74
N ARG A 90 28.66 -28.07 21.96
CA ARG A 90 28.25 -29.43 22.37
C ARG A 90 29.43 -30.39 22.54
N GLU A 91 30.66 -29.93 22.36
CA GLU A 91 31.86 -30.77 22.39
C GLU A 91 32.93 -30.26 23.40
N SER A 92 32.57 -29.36 24.33
CA SER A 92 33.47 -28.88 25.40
C SER A 92 32.98 -29.27 26.77
#